data_AF-A0A3N4JU34-F1
#
_entry.id   AF-A0A3N4JU34-F1
#
_cell.length_a   1.000
_cell.length_b   1.000
_cell.length_c   1.000
_cell.angle_alpha   90.00
_cell.angle_beta   90.00
_cell.angle_gamma   90.00
#
_symmetry.space_group_name_H-M   'P 1'
#
loop_
_entity.id
_entity.type
_entity.pdbx_description
1 polymer ?
#
loop_
_entity_poly.entity_id
_entity_poly.type
_entity_poly.pdbx_seq_one_letter_code
_entity_poly.pdbx_strand_id
1 'polypeptide(L)'
;MVKKAFVLVADGSEEIEFVTVYDGETGFEYVFLLSRGVKIIPDIQNLDPEAQLPNLIVLPGGAPGAKAFEESNAVSKFINRAHNEGVYIGAICAATKALVRFGAEGGWKAKVTSHPSVQEAVVKGGWEYAQDRVVIDGKVITSRGPGTSLLFALTLVETLCGREKREEVEGPMITASEL
;
A
#
# COMPACT_ATOMS: atom_id res chain seq x y z
N MET A 1 -11.39 3.63 -19.57
CA MET A 1 -10.41 4.62 -19.05
C MET A 1 -9.23 3.86 -18.48
N VAL A 2 -8.01 4.35 -18.71
CA VAL A 2 -6.80 3.78 -18.11
C VAL A 2 -6.86 3.98 -16.59
N LYS A 3 -6.66 2.91 -15.82
CA LYS A 3 -6.54 2.97 -14.36
C LYS A 3 -5.11 3.42 -14.02
N LYS A 4 -4.96 4.28 -13.02
CA LYS A 4 -3.65 4.73 -12.51
C LYS A 4 -3.49 4.30 -11.06
N ALA A 5 -2.33 3.77 -10.68
CA ALA A 5 -1.96 3.59 -9.28
C ALA A 5 -0.73 4.44 -8.93
N PHE A 6 -0.67 4.92 -7.68
CA PHE A 6 0.54 5.51 -7.11
C PHE A 6 1.08 4.57 -6.04
N VAL A 7 2.31 4.08 -6.20
CA VAL A 7 3.02 3.33 -5.17
C VAL A 7 3.99 4.30 -4.49
N LEU A 8 3.72 4.62 -3.22
CA LEU A 8 4.57 5.54 -2.48
C LEU A 8 5.88 4.85 -2.08
N VAL A 9 6.97 5.62 -2.02
CA VAL A 9 8.27 5.16 -1.56
C VAL A 9 8.88 6.20 -0.63
N ALA A 10 9.56 5.73 0.40
CA ALA A 10 10.39 6.53 1.29
C ALA A 10 11.69 5.76 1.59
N ASP A 11 12.69 6.46 2.13
CA ASP A 11 13.89 5.78 2.62
C ASP A 11 13.52 4.73 3.67
N GLY A 12 14.00 3.51 3.45
CA GLY A 12 13.69 2.34 4.25
C GLY A 12 12.32 1.71 4.02
N SER A 13 11.65 2.00 2.89
CA SER A 13 10.55 1.15 2.41
C SER A 13 11.04 -0.28 2.11
N GLU A 14 10.14 -1.26 2.23
CA GLU A 14 10.41 -2.68 1.99
C GLU A 14 10.46 -2.97 0.47
N GLU A 15 11.58 -3.53 0.00
CA GLU A 15 11.85 -3.77 -1.42
C GLU A 15 10.88 -4.75 -2.09
N ILE A 16 10.60 -5.89 -1.47
CA ILE A 16 9.73 -6.93 -2.02
C ILE A 16 8.30 -6.40 -2.11
N GLU A 17 7.83 -5.73 -1.07
CA GLU A 17 6.50 -5.14 -1.00
C GLU A 17 6.34 -3.98 -1.99
N PHE A 18 7.36 -3.14 -2.19
CA PHE A 18 7.35 -2.11 -3.23
C PHE A 18 7.41 -2.75 -4.62
N VAL A 19 8.45 -3.53 -4.92
CA VAL A 19 8.74 -4.02 -6.28
C VAL A 19 7.66 -4.99 -6.74
N THR A 20 7.13 -5.85 -5.87
CA THR A 20 6.06 -6.79 -6.26
C THR A 20 4.76 -6.07 -6.63
N VAL A 21 4.47 -4.94 -5.98
CA VAL A 21 3.31 -4.10 -6.34
C VAL A 21 3.61 -3.27 -7.59
N TYR A 22 4.82 -2.71 -7.66
CA TYR A 22 5.25 -1.83 -8.75
C TYR A 22 5.46 -2.57 -10.06
N ASP A 23 5.98 -3.80 -10.07
CA ASP A 23 6.24 -4.61 -11.29
C ASP A 23 4.94 -4.96 -12.06
N GLY A 24 3.78 -4.56 -11.54
CA GLY A 24 2.51 -4.51 -12.27
C GLY A 24 2.27 -3.25 -13.13
N GLU A 25 3.10 -2.19 -13.03
CA GLU A 25 2.99 -0.89 -13.75
C GLU A 25 4.38 -0.28 -14.11
N THR A 26 4.49 0.62 -15.11
CA THR A 26 5.76 1.15 -15.71
C THR A 26 5.96 2.67 -15.41
N GLY A 27 7.02 3.24 -14.78
CA GLY A 27 8.42 3.55 -15.21
C GLY A 27 8.88 5.04 -14.96
N PHE A 28 10.15 5.31 -14.49
CA PHE A 28 11.04 6.57 -14.47
C PHE A 28 11.51 7.25 -13.12
N GLU A 29 12.42 8.29 -13.13
CA GLU A 29 13.67 8.26 -12.32
C GLU A 29 14.02 9.28 -11.11
N TYR A 30 14.17 8.91 -9.78
CA TYR A 30 15.21 9.36 -8.73
C TYR A 30 15.68 8.43 -7.54
N VAL A 31 16.96 8.22 -7.18
CA VAL A 31 17.38 7.21 -6.14
C VAL A 31 16.95 7.43 -4.65
N PHE A 32 16.23 6.47 -4.04
CA PHE A 32 15.99 6.25 -2.60
C PHE A 32 16.65 4.96 -2.10
N LEU A 33 17.11 4.91 -0.84
CA LEU A 33 17.71 3.71 -0.24
C LEU A 33 16.64 2.93 0.53
N LEU A 34 16.33 1.73 0.06
CA LEU A 34 15.34 0.85 0.66
C LEU A 34 15.92 0.04 1.82
N SER A 35 15.04 -0.65 2.55
CA SER A 35 15.35 -1.20 3.87
C SER A 35 16.49 -2.24 3.94
N ARG A 36 16.85 -2.89 2.82
CA ARG A 36 17.96 -3.84 2.65
C ARG A 36 19.01 -3.30 1.66
N GLY A 37 18.98 -2.01 1.36
CA GLY A 37 20.01 -1.31 0.60
C GLY A 37 19.81 -1.28 -0.91
N VAL A 38 18.67 -1.76 -1.43
CA VAL A 38 18.32 -1.56 -2.84
C VAL A 38 18.04 -0.08 -3.08
N LYS A 39 18.44 0.40 -4.26
CA LYS A 39 18.25 1.77 -4.69
C LYS A 39 17.12 1.83 -5.70
N ILE A 40 15.98 2.41 -5.31
CA ILE A 40 14.82 2.58 -6.20
C ILE A 40 14.70 4.02 -6.62
N ILE A 41 14.31 4.18 -7.87
CA ILE A 41 14.31 5.45 -8.54
C ILE A 41 12.82 5.76 -8.92
N PRO A 42 12.04 6.66 -8.27
CA PRO A 42 10.62 6.87 -8.55
C PRO A 42 10.35 8.00 -9.54
N ASP A 43 9.19 7.89 -10.17
CA ASP A 43 8.73 8.78 -11.23
C ASP A 43 8.48 10.21 -10.74
N ILE A 44 8.10 10.36 -9.46
CA ILE A 44 7.76 11.62 -8.81
C ILE A 44 8.47 11.70 -7.46
N GLN A 45 9.25 12.75 -7.25
CA GLN A 45 10.08 12.90 -6.04
C GLN A 45 9.35 13.45 -4.82
N ASN A 46 8.41 14.36 -5.08
CA ASN A 46 7.74 15.12 -4.05
C ASN A 46 6.25 14.94 -4.23
N LEU A 47 5.62 14.35 -3.21
CA LEU A 47 4.18 14.25 -3.17
C LEU A 47 3.62 15.65 -2.91
N ASP A 48 3.04 16.27 -3.95
CA ASP A 48 2.16 17.43 -3.78
C ASP A 48 0.84 16.94 -3.19
N PRO A 49 0.46 17.38 -1.96
CA PRO A 49 -0.81 17.01 -1.38
C PRO A 49 -1.98 17.40 -2.27
N GLU A 50 -1.87 18.39 -3.16
CA GLU A 50 -2.90 18.85 -4.11
C GLU A 50 -2.84 18.19 -5.50
N ALA A 51 -1.97 17.20 -5.69
CA ALA A 51 -1.86 16.47 -6.95
C ALA A 51 -3.17 15.75 -7.33
N GLN A 52 -3.37 15.57 -8.64
CA GLN A 52 -4.48 14.77 -9.16
C GLN A 52 -4.45 13.36 -8.55
N LEU A 53 -5.61 12.92 -8.07
CA LEU A 53 -5.73 11.62 -7.42
C LEU A 53 -5.71 10.46 -8.44
N PRO A 54 -4.98 9.36 -8.14
CA PRO A 54 -5.04 8.13 -8.92
C PRO A 54 -6.31 7.34 -8.57
N ASN A 55 -6.46 6.14 -9.15
CA ASN A 55 -7.52 5.22 -8.75
C ASN A 55 -7.15 4.37 -7.53
N LEU A 56 -5.85 4.21 -7.27
CA LEU A 56 -5.29 3.47 -6.15
C LEU A 56 -4.03 4.16 -5.64
N ILE A 57 -3.85 4.19 -4.33
CA ILE A 57 -2.60 4.59 -3.67
C ILE A 57 -2.13 3.42 -2.82
N VAL A 58 -0.85 3.05 -2.88
CA VAL A 58 -0.28 1.94 -2.11
C VAL A 58 0.88 2.42 -1.24
N LEU A 59 0.87 2.03 0.04
CA LEU A 59 1.95 2.24 1.00
C LEU A 59 2.62 0.90 1.33
N PRO A 60 3.83 0.64 0.80
CA PRO A 60 4.68 -0.47 1.25
C PRO A 60 5.10 -0.29 2.71
N GLY A 61 5.42 -1.39 3.38
CA GLY A 61 5.97 -1.38 4.72
C GLY A 61 7.46 -1.08 4.75
N GLY A 62 8.17 -1.82 5.61
CA GLY A 62 9.53 -1.48 6.03
C GLY A 62 9.48 -0.48 7.18
N ALA A 63 10.05 -0.83 8.34
CA ALA A 63 9.83 -0.05 9.56
C ALA A 63 10.22 1.44 9.43
N PRO A 64 11.36 1.80 8.79
CA PRO A 64 11.70 3.21 8.58
C PRO A 64 10.78 3.89 7.55
N GLY A 65 10.48 3.24 6.42
CA GLY A 65 9.61 3.81 5.38
C GLY A 65 8.17 4.03 5.88
N ALA A 66 7.60 3.04 6.58
CA ALA A 66 6.30 3.15 7.22
C ALA A 66 6.25 4.29 8.25
N LYS A 67 7.32 4.47 9.02
CA LYS A 67 7.45 5.59 9.96
C LYS A 67 7.51 6.93 9.22
N ALA A 68 8.26 7.02 8.13
CA ALA A 68 8.33 8.23 7.32
C ALA A 68 6.96 8.61 6.73
N PHE A 69 6.16 7.63 6.28
CA PHE A 69 4.78 7.87 5.89
C PHE A 69 3.94 8.36 7.07
N GLU A 70 3.97 7.63 8.20
CA GLU A 70 3.25 7.96 9.42
C GLU A 70 3.55 9.37 9.92
N GLU A 71 4.77 9.88 9.77
CA GLU A 71 5.17 11.21 10.23
C GLU A 71 4.90 12.33 9.19
N SER A 72 4.56 11.97 7.95
CA SER A 72 4.38 12.94 6.86
C SER A 72 2.97 13.55 6.85
N ASN A 73 2.89 14.86 7.11
CA ASN A 73 1.64 15.62 6.96
C ASN A 73 1.17 15.72 5.50
N ALA A 74 2.10 15.71 4.54
CA ALA A 74 1.77 15.71 3.12
C ALA A 74 1.05 14.41 2.73
N VAL A 75 1.58 13.26 3.18
CA VAL A 75 0.95 11.95 2.95
C VAL A 75 -0.39 11.86 3.66
N SER A 76 -0.50 12.31 4.92
CA SER A 76 -1.79 12.31 5.64
C SER A 76 -2.87 13.10 4.88
N LYS A 77 -2.58 14.33 4.46
CA LYS A 77 -3.51 15.17 3.69
C LYS A 77 -3.92 14.50 2.38
N PHE A 78 -2.96 13.97 1.64
CA PHE A 78 -3.19 13.29 0.37
C PHE A 78 -4.09 12.05 0.54
N ILE A 79 -3.78 11.18 1.51
CA ILE A 79 -4.56 9.97 1.79
C ILE A 79 -5.97 10.30 2.29
N ASN A 80 -6.12 11.31 3.16
CA ASN A 80 -7.44 11.72 3.63
C ASN A 80 -8.31 12.31 2.51
N ARG A 81 -7.74 13.11 1.60
CA ARG A 81 -8.49 13.56 0.40
C ARG A 81 -8.86 12.37 -0.47
N ALA A 82 -7.90 11.49 -0.76
CA ALA A 82 -8.11 10.30 -1.56
C ALA A 82 -9.24 9.41 -1.01
N HIS A 83 -9.23 9.16 0.30
CA HIS A 83 -10.29 8.42 0.99
C HIS A 83 -11.66 9.08 0.79
N ASN A 84 -11.76 10.40 1.00
CA ASN A 84 -13.01 11.15 0.86
C ASN A 84 -13.55 11.17 -0.58
N GLU A 85 -12.67 11.12 -1.58
CA GLU A 85 -13.05 11.03 -3.00
C GLU A 85 -13.26 9.59 -3.48
N GLY A 86 -13.12 8.60 -2.58
CA GLY A 86 -13.33 7.20 -2.91
C GLY A 86 -12.23 6.61 -3.79
N VAL A 87 -10.98 7.02 -3.59
CA VAL A 87 -9.80 6.34 -4.13
C VAL A 87 -9.55 5.07 -3.32
N TYR A 88 -9.05 4.00 -3.95
CA TYR A 88 -8.61 2.82 -3.23
C TYR A 88 -7.29 3.09 -2.50
N ILE A 89 -7.16 2.60 -1.27
CA ILE A 89 -5.96 2.78 -0.44
C ILE A 89 -5.47 1.40 -0.02
N GLY A 90 -4.27 1.06 -0.48
CA GLY A 90 -3.51 -0.14 -0.12
C GLY A 90 -2.46 0.16 0.95
N ALA A 91 -2.33 -0.67 1.97
CA ALA A 91 -1.17 -0.64 2.87
C ALA A 91 -0.75 -2.05 3.29
N ILE A 92 0.55 -2.31 3.31
CA ILE A 92 1.08 -3.63 3.69
C ILE A 92 2.05 -3.51 4.87
N CYS A 93 2.10 -4.56 5.68
CA CYS A 93 3.10 -4.74 6.71
C CYS A 93 3.03 -3.66 7.81
N ALA A 94 4.09 -2.86 7.96
CA ALA A 94 4.17 -1.80 8.97
C ALA A 94 3.38 -0.54 8.57
N ALA A 95 3.10 -0.33 7.29
CA ALA A 95 2.44 0.88 6.79
C ALA A 95 0.98 1.02 7.25
N THR A 96 0.34 -0.06 7.69
CA THR A 96 -1.00 0.01 8.30
C THR A 96 -1.05 0.98 9.48
N LYS A 97 0.08 1.19 10.22
CA LYS A 97 0.15 2.22 11.27
C LYS A 97 -0.08 3.63 10.76
N ALA A 98 0.41 3.95 9.56
CA ALA A 98 0.20 5.25 8.95
C ALA A 98 -1.29 5.48 8.69
N LEU A 99 -2.01 4.47 8.18
CA LEU A 99 -3.46 4.55 7.98
C LEU A 99 -4.21 4.77 9.29
N VAL A 100 -3.81 4.11 10.38
CA VAL A 100 -4.42 4.32 11.71
C VAL A 100 -4.30 5.77 12.17
N ARG A 101 -3.13 6.39 11.99
CA ARG A 101 -2.93 7.82 12.26
C ARG A 101 -3.81 8.67 11.34
N PHE A 102 -3.76 8.44 10.03
CA PHE A 102 -4.49 9.28 9.06
C PHE A 102 -6.00 9.19 9.26
N GLY A 103 -6.53 8.01 9.53
CA GLY A 103 -7.95 7.81 9.83
C GLY A 103 -8.39 8.46 11.14
N ALA A 104 -7.53 8.54 12.15
CA ALA A 104 -7.80 9.31 13.35
C ALA A 104 -7.94 10.82 13.03
N GLU A 105 -7.11 11.35 12.12
CA GLU A 105 -7.19 12.75 11.68
C GLU A 105 -8.37 13.01 10.73
N GLY A 106 -8.67 12.05 9.85
CA GLY A 106 -9.71 12.15 8.82
C GLY A 106 -11.10 11.70 9.28
N GLY A 107 -11.25 11.15 10.48
CA GLY A 107 -12.53 10.67 11.01
C GLY A 107 -13.04 9.37 10.37
N TRP A 108 -12.15 8.48 9.93
CA TRP A 108 -12.50 7.19 9.31
C TRP A 108 -11.68 6.04 9.89
N LYS A 109 -12.22 4.83 9.77
CA LYS A 109 -11.62 3.57 10.22
C LYS A 109 -12.04 2.43 9.29
N ALA A 110 -11.29 1.35 9.32
CA ALA A 110 -11.61 0.13 8.58
C ALA A 110 -11.21 -1.12 9.37
N LYS A 111 -11.71 -2.27 8.97
CA LYS A 111 -11.16 -3.58 9.29
C LYS A 111 -9.88 -3.80 8.49
N VAL A 112 -8.80 -4.17 9.17
CA VAL A 112 -7.47 -4.28 8.55
C VAL A 112 -6.67 -5.47 9.06
N THR A 113 -5.60 -5.79 8.34
CA THR A 113 -4.49 -6.61 8.82
C THR A 113 -3.18 -5.83 8.76
N SER A 114 -2.11 -6.39 9.33
CA SER A 114 -0.78 -5.78 9.34
C SER A 114 0.31 -6.83 9.62
N HIS A 115 1.56 -6.37 9.60
CA HIS A 115 2.64 -7.18 10.17
C HIS A 115 2.40 -7.40 11.67
N PRO A 116 2.62 -8.61 12.23
CA PRO A 116 2.41 -8.89 13.65
C PRO A 116 3.09 -7.88 14.59
N SER A 117 4.25 -7.33 14.20
CA SER A 117 5.00 -6.35 15.01
C SER A 117 4.28 -5.02 15.22
N VAL A 118 3.26 -4.69 14.41
CA VAL A 118 2.51 -3.43 14.54
C VAL A 118 1.04 -3.64 14.90
N GLN A 119 0.60 -4.90 15.04
CA GLN A 119 -0.77 -5.27 15.37
C GLN A 119 -1.28 -4.54 16.63
N GLU A 120 -0.47 -4.47 17.69
CA GLU A 120 -0.87 -3.83 18.94
C GLU A 120 -1.19 -2.34 18.74
N ALA A 121 -0.42 -1.64 17.90
CA ALA A 121 -0.68 -0.23 17.58
C ALA A 121 -2.01 -0.04 16.82
N VAL A 122 -2.34 -0.96 15.91
CA VAL A 122 -3.61 -0.95 15.17
C VAL A 122 -4.79 -1.15 16.11
N VAL A 123 -4.72 -2.15 17.00
CA VAL A 123 -5.77 -2.44 17.98
C VAL A 123 -5.94 -1.28 18.97
N LYS A 124 -4.84 -0.69 19.46
CA LYS A 124 -4.88 0.50 20.33
C LYS A 124 -5.44 1.74 19.63
N GLY A 125 -5.29 1.85 18.31
CA GLY A 125 -5.96 2.86 17.49
C GLY A 125 -7.49 2.64 17.36
N GLY A 126 -8.00 1.53 17.88
CA GLY A 126 -9.41 1.18 17.87
C GLY A 126 -9.96 0.83 16.49
N TRP A 127 -9.12 0.23 15.63
CA TRP A 127 -9.51 -0.36 14.35
C TRP A 127 -9.85 -1.85 14.54
N GLU A 128 -10.74 -2.41 13.72
CA GLU A 128 -11.01 -3.85 13.71
C GLU A 128 -9.83 -4.59 13.06
N TYR A 129 -9.41 -5.71 13.66
CA TYR A 129 -8.22 -6.42 13.23
C TYR A 129 -8.55 -7.85 12.78
N ALA A 130 -7.97 -8.26 11.65
CA ALA A 130 -8.06 -9.63 11.14
C ALA A 130 -6.67 -10.21 10.86
N GLN A 131 -6.55 -11.54 10.95
CA GLN A 131 -5.29 -12.26 10.71
C GLN A 131 -5.15 -12.80 9.29
N ASP A 132 -6.14 -12.55 8.44
CA ASP A 132 -6.16 -12.90 7.01
C ASP A 132 -4.94 -12.32 6.28
N ARG A 133 -4.47 -13.03 5.24
CA ARG A 133 -3.29 -12.61 4.46
C ARG A 133 -3.52 -11.27 3.74
N VAL A 134 -4.76 -11.03 3.32
CA VAL A 134 -5.24 -9.76 2.77
C VAL A 134 -6.63 -9.49 3.35
N VAL A 135 -6.90 -8.24 3.71
CA VAL A 135 -8.21 -7.77 4.17
C VAL A 135 -8.67 -6.64 3.26
N ILE A 136 -9.90 -6.74 2.77
CA ILE A 136 -10.58 -5.69 2.02
C ILE A 136 -11.75 -5.20 2.87
N ASP A 137 -11.77 -3.92 3.20
CA ASP A 137 -12.92 -3.26 3.82
C ASP A 137 -13.24 -1.97 3.06
N GLY A 138 -14.33 -2.00 2.30
CA GLY A 138 -14.69 -0.95 1.37
C GLY A 138 -13.57 -0.67 0.36
N LYS A 139 -12.93 0.49 0.50
CA LYS A 139 -11.82 0.93 -0.36
C LYS A 139 -10.45 0.87 0.31
N VAL A 140 -10.38 0.33 1.53
CA VAL A 140 -9.12 0.10 2.26
C VAL A 140 -8.73 -1.36 2.11
N ILE A 141 -7.53 -1.61 1.60
CA ILE A 141 -7.00 -2.96 1.32
C ILE A 141 -5.69 -3.09 2.08
N THR A 142 -5.57 -4.11 2.93
CA THR A 142 -4.36 -4.29 3.75
C THR A 142 -3.80 -5.69 3.68
N SER A 143 -2.48 -5.83 3.88
CA SER A 143 -1.79 -7.12 3.87
C SER A 143 -0.67 -7.18 4.91
N ARG A 144 -0.10 -8.38 5.13
CA ARG A 144 0.68 -8.70 6.34
C ARG A 144 2.18 -8.46 6.26
N GLY A 145 2.82 -8.69 5.12
CA GLY A 145 4.28 -8.61 5.04
C GLY A 145 4.86 -9.08 3.71
N PRO A 146 6.19 -9.24 3.61
CA PRO A 146 6.85 -9.55 2.35
C PRO A 146 6.31 -10.84 1.72
N GLY A 147 6.02 -11.86 2.53
CA GLY A 147 5.48 -13.15 2.09
C GLY A 147 4.02 -13.11 1.59
N THR A 148 3.31 -11.98 1.75
CA THR A 148 1.95 -11.80 1.21
C THR A 148 1.88 -10.75 0.11
N SER A 149 3.01 -10.19 -0.33
CA SER A 149 3.07 -9.10 -1.31
C SER A 149 2.47 -9.45 -2.66
N LEU A 150 2.70 -10.68 -3.15
CA LEU A 150 2.16 -11.11 -4.43
C LEU A 150 0.64 -11.29 -4.38
N LEU A 151 0.13 -11.91 -3.31
CA LEU A 151 -1.31 -12.01 -3.07
C LEU A 151 -1.95 -10.63 -3.00
N PHE A 152 -1.30 -9.71 -2.29
CA PHE A 152 -1.74 -8.34 -2.16
C PHE A 152 -1.79 -7.64 -3.53
N ALA A 153 -0.72 -7.70 -4.32
CA ALA A 153 -0.67 -7.13 -5.67
C ALA A 153 -1.77 -7.69 -6.58
N LEU A 154 -1.95 -9.01 -6.62
CA LEU A 154 -3.02 -9.65 -7.40
C LEU A 154 -4.43 -9.25 -6.91
N THR A 155 -4.61 -9.09 -5.60
CA THR A 155 -5.88 -8.60 -5.03
C THR A 155 -6.17 -7.15 -5.45
N LEU A 156 -5.15 -6.29 -5.51
CA LEU A 156 -5.27 -4.91 -5.99
C LEU A 156 -5.67 -4.88 -7.48
N VAL A 157 -5.01 -5.72 -8.30
CA VAL A 157 -5.34 -5.87 -9.72
C VAL A 157 -6.79 -6.33 -9.90
N GLU A 158 -7.21 -7.37 -9.18
CA GLU A 158 -8.59 -7.88 -9.24
C GLU A 158 -9.60 -6.80 -8.83
N THR A 159 -9.30 -6.04 -7.77
CA THR A 159 -10.18 -4.99 -7.27
C THR A 159 -10.35 -3.84 -8.26
N LEU A 160 -9.29 -3.45 -8.97
CA LEU A 160 -9.33 -2.32 -9.90
C LEU A 160 -9.79 -2.70 -11.32
N CYS A 161 -9.41 -3.88 -11.77
CA CYS A 161 -9.45 -4.29 -13.17
C CYS A 161 -10.27 -5.57 -13.41
N GLY A 162 -10.73 -6.23 -12.34
CA GLY A 162 -11.54 -7.44 -12.42
C GLY A 162 -10.72 -8.73 -12.46
N ARG A 163 -11.43 -9.83 -12.23
CA ARG A 163 -10.85 -11.18 -12.09
C ARG A 163 -10.12 -11.65 -13.34
N GLU A 164 -10.65 -11.38 -14.52
CA GLU A 164 -10.02 -11.75 -15.80
C GLU A 164 -8.61 -11.15 -15.91
N LYS A 165 -8.45 -9.86 -15.56
CA LYS A 165 -7.14 -9.21 -15.59
C LYS A 165 -6.20 -9.78 -14.51
N ARG A 166 -6.71 -10.14 -13.33
CA ARG A 166 -5.91 -10.87 -12.33
C ARG A 166 -5.39 -12.18 -12.91
N GLU A 167 -6.24 -13.00 -13.49
CA GLU A 167 -5.87 -14.31 -14.04
C GLU A 167 -4.85 -14.18 -15.19
N GLU A 168 -5.00 -13.15 -16.05
CA GLU A 168 -4.03 -12.80 -17.09
C GLU A 168 -2.64 -12.46 -16.52
N VAL A 169 -2.59 -11.63 -15.47
CA VAL A 169 -1.35 -11.23 -14.80
C VAL A 169 -0.73 -12.40 -14.03
N GLU A 170 -1.56 -13.19 -13.33
CA GLU A 170 -1.13 -14.30 -12.48
C GLU A 170 -0.57 -15.48 -13.28
N GLY A 171 -1.17 -15.81 -14.43
CA GLY A 171 -0.82 -16.97 -15.26
C GLY A 171 0.68 -17.16 -15.54
N PRO A 172 1.43 -16.15 -16.03
CA PRO A 172 2.86 -16.27 -16.30
C PRO A 172 3.74 -16.22 -15.04
N MET A 173 3.22 -15.88 -13.85
CA MET A 173 4.02 -15.68 -12.64
C MET A 173 4.41 -16.98 -11.93
N ILE A 174 3.85 -18.13 -12.35
CA ILE A 174 4.11 -19.46 -11.75
C ILE A 174 3.90 -19.39 -10.23
N THR A 175 2.71 -18.94 -9.85
CA THR A 175 2.30 -18.75 -8.45
C THR A 175 2.27 -20.07 -7.68
N ALA A 176 2.48 -19.99 -6.36
CA ALA A 176 2.18 -21.11 -5.48
C ALA A 176 0.69 -21.47 -5.58
N SER A 177 0.36 -22.75 -5.42
CA SER A 177 -0.99 -23.29 -5.64
C SER A 177 -2.10 -22.69 -4.75
N GLU A 178 -1.74 -21.94 -3.70
CA GLU A 178 -2.67 -21.34 -2.74
C GLU A 178 -2.37 -19.85 -2.49
N LEU A 179 -2.44 -19.04 -3.54
CA LEU A 179 -2.44 -17.58 -3.43
C LEU A 179 -3.85 -17.02 -3.23
#